data_AF-A8AAW4-F1
#
_entry.id   AF-A8AAW4-F1
#
_cell.length_a   1.000
_cell.length_b   1.000
_cell.length_c   1.000
_cell.angle_alpha   90.00
_cell.angle_beta   90.00
_cell.angle_gamma   90.00
#
_symmetry.space_group_name_H-M   'P 1'
#
loop_
_entity.id
_entity.type
_entity.pdbx_description
1 polymer ?
#
loop_
_entity_poly.entity_id
_entity_poly.type
_entity_poly.pdbx_seq_one_letter_code
_entity_poly.pdbx_strand_id
1 'polypeptide(L)'
;MHTFTQIIKRAFHNTAHGRSMKLRLLDAEGMAMSGLVEDAKIVEVGKNKAKIVVVTNDGEVLETEEVDKEVAAKSYFIILQYVRQWGKRINVTR
;
A
#
# COMPACT_ATOMS: atom_id res chain seq x y z
N MET A 1 24.34 7.71 5.18
CA MET A 1 23.10 7.08 5.66
C MET A 1 21.91 7.78 5.01
N HIS A 2 21.41 7.25 3.89
CA HIS A 2 20.13 7.73 3.35
C HIS A 2 19.01 7.06 4.15
N THR A 3 18.28 7.83 4.94
CA THR A 3 17.10 7.36 5.69
C THR A 3 16.16 6.62 4.75
N PHE A 4 15.74 5.42 5.09
CA PHE A 4 14.77 4.57 4.39
C PHE A 4 13.52 5.36 3.90
N THR A 5 13.11 6.36 4.66
CA THR A 5 12.08 7.36 4.32
C THR A 5 12.33 8.13 3.01
N GLN A 6 13.60 8.38 2.64
CA GLN A 6 13.98 9.02 1.37
C GLN A 6 13.86 8.05 0.19
N ILE A 7 14.10 6.74 0.40
CA ILE A 7 13.92 5.71 -0.63
C ILE A 7 12.44 5.56 -0.91
N ILE A 8 11.62 5.48 0.13
CA ILE A 8 10.15 5.44 0.04
C ILE A 8 9.62 6.69 -0.67
N LYS A 9 10.07 7.89 -0.27
CA LYS A 9 9.71 9.14 -0.98
C LYS A 9 10.13 9.12 -2.44
N ARG A 10 11.31 8.62 -2.78
CA ARG A 10 11.77 8.48 -4.18
C ARG A 10 10.95 7.44 -4.95
N ALA A 11 10.60 6.32 -4.34
CA ALA A 11 9.79 5.28 -4.95
C ALA A 11 8.38 5.80 -5.27
N PHE A 12 7.73 6.46 -4.31
CA PHE A 12 6.43 7.14 -4.51
C PHE A 12 6.49 8.29 -5.52
N HIS A 13 7.64 8.93 -5.73
CA HIS A 13 7.81 10.01 -6.69
C HIS A 13 8.21 9.50 -8.09
N ASN A 14 8.81 8.31 -8.20
CA ASN A 14 9.21 7.67 -9.47
C ASN A 14 8.16 6.71 -10.05
N THR A 15 7.21 6.22 -9.26
CA THR A 15 6.07 5.43 -9.78
C THR A 15 5.13 6.22 -10.69
N ALA A 16 5.30 7.54 -10.80
CA ALA A 16 4.62 8.32 -11.81
C ALA A 16 5.00 7.91 -13.25
N HIS A 17 6.16 7.27 -13.50
CA HIS A 17 6.67 6.99 -14.86
C HIS A 17 7.22 5.56 -15.07
N GLY A 18 7.20 4.69 -14.05
CA GLY A 18 7.66 3.30 -14.14
C GLY A 18 6.50 2.31 -14.22
N ARG A 19 6.63 1.30 -15.08
CA ARG A 19 5.69 0.19 -15.37
C ARG A 19 5.00 -0.37 -14.10
N SER A 20 3.93 0.27 -13.63
CA SER A 20 3.22 -0.19 -12.44
C SER A 20 2.36 -1.39 -12.82
N MET A 21 2.57 -2.50 -12.11
CA MET A 21 1.72 -3.68 -12.27
C MET A 21 0.38 -3.33 -11.61
N LYS A 22 -0.66 -3.13 -12.44
CA LYS A 22 -1.99 -2.74 -11.97
C LYS A 22 -2.60 -3.88 -11.16
N LEU A 23 -2.70 -3.68 -9.87
CA LEU A 23 -3.32 -4.58 -8.91
C LEU A 23 -4.83 -4.25 -8.79
N ARG A 24 -5.70 -5.23 -8.58
CA ARG A 24 -7.08 -4.92 -8.18
C ARG A 24 -7.12 -4.57 -6.70
N LEU A 25 -8.11 -3.79 -6.28
CA LEU A 25 -8.29 -3.48 -4.85
C LEU A 25 -8.39 -4.74 -3.98
N LEU A 26 -9.14 -5.72 -4.46
CA LEU A 26 -9.32 -6.99 -3.75
C LEU A 26 -8.00 -7.75 -3.58
N ASP A 27 -7.12 -7.69 -4.57
CA ASP A 27 -5.81 -8.34 -4.49
C ASP A 27 -4.93 -7.61 -3.45
N ALA A 28 -4.97 -6.27 -3.41
CA ALA A 28 -4.27 -5.49 -2.40
C ALA A 28 -4.75 -5.80 -0.97
N GLU A 29 -6.07 -5.95 -0.78
CA GLU A 29 -6.66 -6.39 0.48
C GLU A 29 -6.20 -7.81 0.85
N GLY A 30 -6.24 -8.75 -0.09
CA GLY A 30 -5.79 -10.13 0.11
C GLY A 30 -4.31 -10.24 0.45
N MET A 31 -3.47 -9.41 -0.17
CA MET A 31 -2.04 -9.30 0.16
C MET A 31 -1.83 -8.76 1.59
N ALA A 32 -2.60 -7.75 1.99
CA ALA A 32 -2.55 -7.21 3.35
C ALA A 32 -2.99 -8.25 4.39
N MET A 33 -4.08 -8.99 4.12
CA MET A 33 -4.57 -10.07 4.96
C MET A 33 -3.55 -11.21 5.11
N SER A 34 -2.75 -11.44 4.07
CA SER A 34 -1.68 -12.45 4.06
C SER A 34 -0.38 -11.96 4.71
N GLY A 35 -0.36 -10.71 5.21
CA GLY A 35 0.81 -10.11 5.83
C GLY A 35 1.94 -9.79 4.87
N LEU A 36 1.67 -9.69 3.56
CA LEU A 36 2.67 -9.38 2.53
C LEU A 36 2.89 -7.87 2.34
N VAL A 37 2.00 -7.04 2.89
CA VAL A 37 2.04 -5.59 2.79
C VAL A 37 2.67 -5.01 4.06
N GLU A 38 3.73 -4.23 3.88
CA GLU A 38 4.44 -3.51 4.94
C GLU A 38 3.77 -2.15 5.22
N ASP A 39 3.42 -1.42 4.15
CA ASP A 39 2.79 -0.10 4.24
C ASP A 39 1.83 0.13 3.07
N ALA A 40 0.89 1.06 3.23
CA ALA A 40 -0.04 1.44 2.20
C ALA A 40 -0.35 2.94 2.26
N LYS A 41 -0.68 3.53 1.11
CA LYS A 41 -1.06 4.93 1.00
C LYS A 41 -2.11 5.17 -0.08
N ILE A 42 -3.09 6.02 0.22
CA ILE A 42 -4.00 6.55 -0.80
C ILE A 42 -3.32 7.70 -1.56
N VAL A 43 -3.40 7.65 -2.88
CA VAL A 43 -2.95 8.71 -3.79
C VAL A 43 -4.14 9.22 -4.59
N GLU A 44 -4.44 10.51 -4.49
CA GLU A 44 -5.46 11.14 -5.32
C GLU A 44 -4.91 11.37 -6.74
N VAL A 45 -5.63 10.90 -7.75
CA VAL A 45 -5.22 10.98 -9.17
C VAL A 45 -6.09 11.96 -9.95
N GLY A 46 -7.27 12.31 -9.41
CA GLY A 46 -8.17 13.28 -10.02
C GLY A 46 -9.25 13.76 -9.04
N LYS A 47 -10.19 14.56 -9.55
CA LYS A 47 -11.20 15.25 -8.73
C LYS A 47 -12.02 14.31 -7.83
N ASN A 48 -12.37 13.12 -8.34
CA ASN A 48 -13.10 12.10 -7.58
C ASN A 48 -12.45 10.70 -7.66
N LYS A 49 -11.18 10.63 -8.10
CA LYS A 49 -10.47 9.37 -8.31
C LYS A 49 -9.26 9.27 -7.41
N ALA A 50 -9.06 8.08 -6.86
CA ALA A 50 -7.90 7.72 -6.07
C ALA A 50 -7.45 6.30 -6.40
N LYS A 51 -6.18 6.02 -6.14
CA LYS A 51 -5.59 4.68 -6.17
C LYS A 51 -4.90 4.41 -4.84
N ILE A 52 -4.71 3.15 -4.51
CA ILE A 52 -3.92 2.72 -3.35
C ILE A 52 -2.56 2.29 -3.88
N VAL A 53 -1.51 2.75 -3.21
CA VAL A 53 -0.15 2.29 -3.43
C VAL A 53 0.25 1.48 -2.21
N VAL A 54 0.65 0.24 -2.44
CA VAL A 54 1.10 -0.67 -1.38
C VAL A 54 2.60 -0.91 -1.52
N VAL A 55 3.28 -0.97 -0.37
CA VAL A 55 4.68 -1.38 -0.26
C VAL A 55 4.66 -2.76 0.36
N THR A 56 5.24 -3.74 -0.33
CA THR A 56 5.34 -5.12 0.15
C THR A 56 6.59 -5.32 1.00
N ASN A 57 6.63 -6.41 1.77
CA ASN A 57 7.76 -6.71 2.67
C ASN A 57 9.11 -6.95 1.95
N ASP A 58 9.08 -7.24 0.65
CA ASP A 58 10.26 -7.37 -0.21
C ASP A 58 10.68 -6.02 -0.84
N GLY A 59 9.98 -4.94 -0.51
CA GLY A 59 10.26 -3.58 -0.97
C GLY A 59 9.69 -3.24 -2.35
N GLU A 60 8.86 -4.11 -2.94
CA GLU A 60 8.15 -3.78 -4.18
C GLU A 60 7.04 -2.75 -3.91
N VAL A 61 6.77 -1.91 -4.92
CA VAL A 61 5.72 -0.90 -4.86
C VAL A 61 4.70 -1.23 -5.93
N LEU A 62 3.49 -1.60 -5.50
CA LEU A 62 2.38 -1.95 -6.38
C LEU A 62 1.29 -0.89 -6.28
N GLU A 63 0.60 -0.67 -7.40
CA GLU A 63 -0.46 0.33 -7.49
C GLU A 63 -1.76 -0.32 -7.91
N THR A 64 -2.86 0.07 -7.26
CA THR A 64 -4.18 -0.39 -7.66
C THR A 64 -4.70 0.37 -8.86
N GLU A 65 -5.75 -0.17 -9.47
CA GLU A 65 -6.58 0.58 -10.40
C GLU A 65 -7.17 1.86 -9.77
N GLU A 66 -7.50 2.83 -10.62
CA GLU A 66 -8.13 4.08 -10.22
C GLU A 66 -9.61 3.85 -9.94
N VAL A 67 -10.04 4.15 -8.72
CA VAL A 67 -11.43 4.00 -8.28
C VAL A 67 -11.94 5.29 -7.69
N ASP A 68 -13.22 5.33 -7.33
CA ASP A 68 -13.77 6.47 -6.62
C ASP A 68 -13.15 6.63 -5.24
N LYS A 69 -12.97 7.87 -4.78
CA LYS A 69 -12.31 8.18 -3.49
C LYS A 69 -12.92 7.41 -2.32
N GLU A 70 -14.24 7.25 -2.30
CA GLU A 70 -14.94 6.52 -1.24
C GLU A 70 -14.60 5.02 -1.25
N VAL A 71 -14.48 4.43 -2.45
CA VAL A 71 -14.10 3.02 -2.61
C VAL A 71 -12.65 2.81 -2.17
N ALA A 72 -11.74 3.67 -2.63
CA ALA A 72 -10.34 3.63 -2.20
C ALA A 72 -10.20 3.81 -0.68
N ALA A 73 -10.98 4.70 -0.06
CA ALA A 73 -10.96 4.92 1.38
C ALA A 73 -11.41 3.68 2.18
N LYS A 74 -12.47 3.00 1.72
CA LYS A 74 -12.96 1.75 2.33
C LYS A 74 -11.91 0.64 2.26
N SER A 75 -11.38 0.37 1.07
CA SER A 75 -10.34 -0.64 0.88
C SER A 75 -9.06 -0.32 1.65
N TYR A 76 -8.64 0.94 1.67
CA TYR A 76 -7.48 1.38 2.44
C TYR A 76 -7.66 1.17 3.95
N PHE A 77 -8.86 1.42 4.48
CA PHE A 77 -9.17 1.14 5.88
C PHE A 77 -8.98 -0.34 6.20
N ILE A 78 -9.48 -1.24 5.33
CA ILE A 78 -9.30 -2.69 5.46
C ILE A 78 -7.82 -3.05 5.47
N ILE A 79 -7.06 -2.60 4.47
CA ILE A 79 -5.61 -2.82 4.36
C ILE A 79 -4.90 -2.37 5.63
N LEU A 80 -5.16 -1.14 6.10
CA LEU A 80 -4.55 -0.61 7.32
C LEU A 80 -4.86 -1.43 8.58
N GLN A 81 -6.06 -2.00 8.71
CA GLN A 81 -6.38 -2.86 9.84
C GLN A 81 -5.46 -4.07 9.86
N TYR A 82 -5.24 -4.73 8.72
CA TYR A 82 -4.36 -5.89 8.65
C TYR A 82 -2.88 -5.51 8.84
N VAL A 83 -2.41 -4.49 8.12
CA VAL A 83 -1.02 -4.01 8.20
C VAL A 83 -0.64 -3.59 9.64
N ARG A 84 -1.52 -2.85 10.35
CA ARG A 84 -1.22 -2.35 11.70
C ARG A 84 -1.42 -3.39 12.80
N GLN A 85 -2.36 -4.33 12.64
CA GLN A 85 -2.63 -5.33 13.67
C GLN A 85 -1.60 -6.47 13.68
N TRP A 86 -0.96 -6.76 12.54
CA TRP A 86 0.01 -7.86 12.44
C TRP A 86 1.44 -7.47 12.86
N GLY A 87 1.77 -6.18 12.95
CA GLY A 87 3.04 -5.69 13.52
C GLY A 87 3.18 -5.79 15.04
N LYS A 88 2.21 -6.34 15.79
CA LYS A 88 2.24 -6.37 17.27
C LYS A 88 1.96 -7.73 17.94
N ARG A 89 1.85 -8.85 17.20
CA ARG A 89 1.47 -10.14 17.83
C ARG A 89 2.36 -11.35 17.56
N ILE A 90 3.57 -11.17 17.02
CA ILE A 90 4.60 -12.22 17.03
C ILE A 90 5.78 -11.77 17.89
N ASN A 91 5.52 -11.49 19.17
CA ASN A 91 6.55 -11.53 20.20
C ASN A 91 5.92 -11.79 21.58
N VAL A 92 5.45 -13.01 21.80
CA VAL A 92 5.37 -13.58 23.15
C VAL A 92 5.97 -14.97 23.09
N THR A 93 7.27 -15.03 22.79
CA THR A 93 8.11 -16.13 23.23
C THR A 93 8.98 -15.58 24.36
N ARG A 94 8.56 -15.85 25.59
CA ARG A 94 9.44 -16.17 26.71
C ARG A 94 8.64 -16.89 27.78
#